data_AF-A0A378JA95-F1
#
_entry.id   AF-A0A378JA95-F1
#
_cell.length_a   1.000
_cell.length_b   1.000
_cell.length_c   1.000
_cell.angle_alpha   90.00
_cell.angle_beta   90.00
_cell.angle_gamma   90.00
#
_symmetry.space_group_name_H-M   'P 1'
#
loop_
_entity.id
_entity.type
_entity.pdbx_description
1 polymer ?
#
loop_
_entity_poly.entity_id
_entity_poly.type
_entity_poly.pdbx_seq_one_letter_code
_entity_poly.pdbx_strand_id
1 'polypeptide(L)'
;MNKHVILSFDRGDPEVTLAFQQRIQAREAKRGIQIDLDDIKVIYLADLSNEEYMTWTGISPSEKDKEILQSLEGDDKVYLWGHGTPNSGYIPGGFYTEIADYLEKGLNKDNFSPSKGPLDVCVEICSGGKGGEHGKNSFAASLHAYLGKIGIFSKVTGRMSILWLDHNTLSNSGAQTVNRAYYGMTQALNLPVEAEKLHHQAPRSKVTYMWDPTESEHQIRIDSYRSSLFDEFIRLKEKILANAHDLKINYTELHRLLLKIEFSLSDHTRPLDVELLKSCLQTLADDFSQVLEGNENETIRYELEHLNDAIQRKAHANGFIVEATGLHKSDPKLPIEEKSFAEVIYDLPVLKRMDEIASLLKEQGNIPQEILDIIGSKETKGEDNCYAHFFTTARKHIIRQHNGTTNIPESLIKPMAIVNKMLETVLLDNDKPLNEKKAIFNELKGEINIDYSPTLFNKCAAWIAGLMFGLQLAFNERHETNLTELIPNLFFSAYTLSSYYLDTFLYTCEQVEKITNACSDTLKALEPPCRKSISPLSFFAPQKDETKALDPAIDDKPNAIIKVC
;
A
#
# COMPACT_ATOMS: atom_id res chain seq x y z
N MET A 1 -0.21 15.93 26.39
CA MET A 1 0.94 15.32 25.69
C MET A 1 0.37 14.56 24.52
N ASN A 2 0.77 14.88 23.29
CA ASN A 2 0.14 14.29 22.11
C ASN A 2 0.55 12.82 21.99
N LYS A 3 -0.42 11.95 21.81
CA LYS A 3 -0.20 10.52 21.61
C LYS A 3 0.29 10.24 20.20
N HIS A 4 1.02 9.14 20.06
CA HIS A 4 1.56 8.69 18.79
C HIS A 4 1.17 7.24 18.55
N VAL A 5 0.49 6.99 17.44
CA VAL A 5 0.11 5.66 16.99
C VAL A 5 0.72 5.40 15.61
N ILE A 6 1.36 4.26 15.43
CA ILE A 6 1.90 3.80 14.15
C ILE A 6 1.00 2.67 13.65
N LEU A 7 0.42 2.86 12.47
CA LEU A 7 -0.28 1.81 11.72
C LEU A 7 0.71 1.22 10.72
N SER A 8 1.22 0.02 11.01
CA SER A 8 2.21 -0.68 10.18
C SER A 8 1.55 -1.74 9.30
N PHE A 9 2.04 -1.88 8.07
CA PHE A 9 1.63 -2.92 7.11
C PHE A 9 2.63 -4.08 7.02
N ASP A 10 3.71 -4.05 7.80
CA ASP A 10 4.74 -5.08 7.77
C ASP A 10 5.15 -5.47 9.19
N ARG A 11 5.11 -6.78 9.48
CA ARG A 11 5.64 -7.37 10.72
C ARG A 11 7.02 -8.00 10.53
N GLY A 12 7.43 -8.25 9.29
CA GLY A 12 8.66 -8.91 8.93
C GLY A 12 9.91 -8.08 9.21
N ASP A 13 9.77 -6.76 9.40
CA ASP A 13 10.90 -5.85 9.68
C ASP A 13 10.71 -5.05 11.00
N PRO A 14 10.88 -5.71 12.16
CA PRO A 14 10.72 -5.07 13.47
C PRO A 14 11.80 -4.01 13.75
N GLU A 15 13.00 -4.16 13.18
CA GLU A 15 14.11 -3.21 13.36
C GLU A 15 13.79 -1.86 12.74
N VAL A 16 13.20 -1.86 11.54
CA VAL A 16 12.76 -0.64 10.86
C VAL A 16 11.62 0.05 11.64
N THR A 17 10.68 -0.72 12.20
CA THR A 17 9.59 -0.18 13.02
C THR A 17 10.13 0.47 14.31
N LEU A 18 11.07 -0.21 14.98
CA LEU A 18 11.72 0.31 16.18
C LEU A 18 12.53 1.59 15.88
N ALA A 19 13.28 1.62 14.78
CA ALA A 19 14.01 2.81 14.36
C ALA A 19 13.06 3.99 14.09
N PHE A 20 11.85 3.73 13.59
CA PHE A 20 10.82 4.75 13.40
C PHE A 20 10.23 5.25 14.72
N GLN A 21 9.99 4.38 15.71
CA GLN A 21 9.60 4.78 17.06
C GLN A 21 10.68 5.65 17.72
N GLN A 22 11.95 5.24 17.63
CA GLN A 22 13.10 6.00 18.14
C GLN A 22 13.22 7.38 17.47
N ARG A 23 12.91 7.48 16.17
CA ARG A 23 12.84 8.78 15.48
C ARG A 23 11.75 9.68 16.05
N ILE A 24 10.57 9.15 16.37
CA ILE A 24 9.50 9.94 17.00
C ILE A 24 9.97 10.42 18.37
N GLN A 25 10.53 9.52 19.19
CA GLN A 25 11.10 9.85 20.49
C GLN A 25 12.17 10.94 20.39
N ALA A 26 13.15 10.80 19.49
CA ALA A 26 14.22 11.77 19.29
C ALA A 26 13.69 13.14 18.81
N ARG A 27 12.62 13.15 18.00
CA ARG A 27 11.98 14.38 17.54
C ARG A 27 11.27 15.12 18.67
N GLU A 28 10.55 14.40 19.52
CA GLU A 28 9.82 15.01 20.64
C GLU A 28 10.79 15.40 21.76
N ALA A 29 11.89 14.67 21.97
CA ALA A 29 12.97 15.06 22.87
C ALA A 29 13.60 16.40 22.46
N LYS A 30 13.81 16.64 21.15
CA LYS A 30 14.25 17.95 20.62
C LYS A 30 13.28 19.10 20.91
N ARG A 31 12.03 18.79 21.25
CA ARG A 31 10.99 19.75 21.64
C ARG A 31 10.85 19.89 23.16
N GLY A 32 11.77 19.28 23.92
CA GLY A 32 11.72 19.23 25.39
C GLY A 32 10.66 18.27 25.94
N ILE A 33 10.11 17.38 25.10
CA ILE A 33 9.09 16.41 25.50
C ILE A 33 9.74 15.03 25.58
N GLN A 34 9.87 14.50 26.80
CA GLN A 34 10.36 13.14 27.00
C GLN A 34 9.20 12.16 26.80
N ILE A 35 9.36 11.23 25.86
CA ILE A 35 8.38 10.19 25.54
C ILE A 35 9.09 8.84 25.67
N ASP A 36 8.50 7.88 26.36
CA ASP A 36 9.03 6.52 26.38
C ASP A 36 8.58 5.77 25.13
N LEU A 37 9.36 4.79 24.66
CA LEU A 37 9.00 4.02 23.48
C LEU A 37 7.65 3.28 23.67
N ASP A 38 7.36 2.88 24.91
CA ASP A 38 6.10 2.22 25.28
C ASP A 38 4.87 3.14 25.12
N ASP A 39 5.05 4.45 25.10
CA ASP A 39 3.98 5.43 24.84
C ASP A 39 3.66 5.56 23.34
N ILE A 40 4.57 5.13 22.47
CA ILE A 40 4.36 5.10 21.02
C ILE A 40 3.74 3.74 20.67
N LYS A 41 2.42 3.73 20.47
CA LYS A 41 1.68 2.49 20.21
C LYS A 41 1.84 2.06 18.75
N VAL A 42 2.07 0.77 18.52
CA VAL A 42 2.13 0.18 17.17
C VAL A 42 0.96 -0.78 17.00
N ILE A 43 0.21 -0.60 15.90
CA ILE A 43 -0.86 -1.47 15.45
C ILE A 43 -0.44 -2.03 14.10
N TYR A 44 -0.41 -3.36 13.97
CA TYR A 44 -0.08 -4.02 12.72
C TYR A 44 -1.36 -4.40 11.98
N LEU A 45 -1.67 -3.65 10.93
CA LEU A 45 -2.89 -3.81 10.13
C LEU A 45 -2.79 -4.98 9.14
N ALA A 46 -1.57 -5.31 8.72
CA ALA A 46 -1.28 -6.39 7.78
C ALA A 46 0.15 -6.91 8.03
N ASP A 47 0.49 -8.03 7.40
CA ASP A 47 1.83 -8.61 7.37
C ASP A 47 2.23 -8.97 5.94
N LEU A 48 2.72 -7.95 5.23
CA LEU A 48 3.16 -8.11 3.84
C LEU A 48 4.22 -9.19 3.64
N SER A 49 5.08 -9.40 4.64
CA SER A 49 6.14 -10.42 4.57
C SER A 49 5.58 -11.85 4.42
N ASN A 50 4.36 -12.06 4.92
CA ASN A 50 3.60 -13.31 4.82
C ASN A 50 2.48 -13.23 3.77
N GLU A 51 2.55 -12.26 2.84
CA GLU A 51 1.50 -11.95 1.88
C GLU A 51 0.11 -11.70 2.50
N GLU A 52 0.07 -11.23 3.75
CA GLU A 52 -1.18 -10.82 4.38
C GLU A 52 -1.53 -9.40 3.98
N TYR A 53 -2.80 -9.19 3.64
CA TYR A 53 -3.36 -7.88 3.32
C TYR A 53 -4.51 -7.59 4.29
N MET A 54 -4.81 -6.30 4.52
CA MET A 54 -6.07 -5.91 5.14
C MET A 54 -7.21 -6.53 4.32
N THR A 55 -7.87 -7.54 4.87
CA THR A 55 -9.10 -8.10 4.31
C THR A 55 -10.20 -8.01 5.37
N TRP A 56 -11.44 -8.34 5.01
CA TRP A 56 -12.65 -8.10 5.83
C TRP A 56 -12.60 -8.57 7.31
N THR A 57 -11.72 -9.51 7.68
CA THR A 57 -11.46 -9.88 9.09
C THR A 57 -10.67 -8.83 9.89
N GLY A 58 -10.08 -7.83 9.22
CA GLY A 58 -9.15 -6.84 9.79
C GLY A 58 -9.46 -5.38 9.47
N ILE A 59 -10.63 -5.05 8.90
CA ILE A 59 -11.09 -3.64 8.87
C ILE A 59 -11.76 -3.22 10.19
N SER A 60 -12.16 -4.18 11.02
CA SER A 60 -12.64 -3.88 12.37
C SER A 60 -11.45 -3.95 13.33
N PRO A 61 -11.14 -2.88 14.07
CA PRO A 61 -10.07 -2.93 15.05
C PRO A 61 -10.37 -3.98 16.12
N SER A 62 -9.34 -4.69 16.61
CA SER A 62 -9.49 -5.55 17.78
C SER A 62 -9.85 -4.71 19.02
N GLU A 63 -10.37 -5.32 20.09
CA GLU A 63 -10.68 -4.55 21.31
C GLU A 63 -9.46 -3.82 21.87
N LYS A 64 -8.27 -4.42 21.76
CA LYS A 64 -6.99 -3.78 22.12
C LYS A 64 -6.70 -2.56 21.25
N ASP A 65 -6.92 -2.67 19.93
CA ASP A 65 -6.69 -1.56 19.01
C ASP A 65 -7.72 -0.45 19.21
N LYS A 66 -8.98 -0.80 19.48
CA LYS A 66 -10.04 0.16 19.84
C LYS A 66 -9.66 0.94 21.10
N GLU A 67 -9.15 0.27 22.13
CA GLU A 67 -8.72 0.97 23.36
C GLU A 67 -7.65 2.04 23.07
N ILE A 68 -6.68 1.70 22.22
CA ILE A 68 -5.64 2.65 21.77
C ILE A 68 -6.27 3.81 21.00
N LEU A 69 -7.08 3.50 19.98
CA LEU A 69 -7.65 4.48 19.05
C LEU A 69 -8.69 5.40 19.70
N GLN A 70 -9.57 4.86 20.55
CA GLN A 70 -10.60 5.65 21.26
C GLN A 70 -9.98 6.67 22.22
N SER A 71 -8.74 6.42 22.66
CA SER A 71 -8.03 7.32 23.54
C SER A 71 -7.46 8.56 22.83
N LEU A 72 -7.49 8.60 21.50
CA LEU A 72 -6.93 9.71 20.72
C LEU A 72 -7.81 10.96 20.79
N GLU A 73 -7.15 12.11 20.91
CA GLU A 73 -7.74 13.46 20.94
C GLU A 73 -7.18 14.32 19.79
N GLY A 74 -7.70 15.54 19.64
CA GLY A 74 -7.24 16.46 18.61
C GLY A 74 -5.73 16.72 18.69
N ASP A 75 -5.09 16.81 17.51
CA ASP A 75 -3.64 16.94 17.30
C ASP A 75 -2.78 15.75 17.74
N ASP A 76 -3.38 14.64 18.22
CA ASP A 76 -2.71 13.34 18.30
C ASP A 76 -2.38 12.83 16.89
N LYS A 77 -1.29 12.05 16.81
CA LYS A 77 -0.71 11.64 15.52
C LYS A 77 -0.91 10.17 15.23
N VAL A 78 -1.44 9.90 14.04
CA VAL A 78 -1.48 8.58 13.43
C VAL A 78 -0.50 8.56 12.26
N TYR A 79 0.52 7.72 12.35
CA TYR A 79 1.47 7.51 11.27
C TYR A 79 1.05 6.28 10.47
N LEU A 80 0.86 6.43 9.16
CA LEU A 80 0.76 5.29 8.25
C LEU A 80 2.16 4.93 7.78
N TRP A 81 2.60 3.72 8.08
CA TRP A 81 3.98 3.26 7.86
C TRP A 81 4.03 2.00 7.01
N GLY A 82 4.77 2.06 5.90
CA GLY A 82 4.98 0.93 5.00
C GLY A 82 5.62 1.33 3.68
N HIS A 83 5.81 0.37 2.79
CA HIS A 83 6.26 0.63 1.42
C HIS A 83 5.14 1.32 0.62
N GLY A 84 5.44 2.39 -0.12
CA GLY A 84 4.45 2.96 -1.06
C GLY A 84 4.40 2.14 -2.35
N THR A 85 3.23 2.00 -2.98
CA THR A 85 3.20 1.55 -4.39
C THR A 85 3.41 2.75 -5.33
N PRO A 86 3.83 2.49 -6.58
CA PRO A 86 3.77 3.53 -7.62
C PRO A 86 2.36 4.11 -7.81
N ASN A 87 1.29 3.41 -7.40
CA ASN A 87 -0.11 3.75 -7.72
C ASN A 87 -0.76 4.66 -6.67
N SER A 88 -1.44 5.71 -7.14
CA SER A 88 -2.06 6.82 -6.37
C SER A 88 -3.13 6.48 -5.32
N GLY A 89 -3.54 5.22 -5.15
CA GLY A 89 -4.62 4.84 -4.21
C GLY A 89 -4.31 3.67 -3.27
N TYR A 90 -3.13 3.07 -3.35
CA TYR A 90 -2.83 1.79 -2.71
C TYR A 90 -1.46 1.79 -2.03
N ILE A 91 -1.44 1.32 -0.79
CA ILE A 91 -0.23 0.86 -0.10
C ILE A 91 -0.29 -0.66 -0.24
N PRO A 92 0.79 -1.39 -0.57
CA PRO A 92 0.79 -2.83 -0.37
C PRO A 92 0.26 -3.11 1.03
N GLY A 93 -0.78 -3.91 1.14
CA GLY A 93 -1.40 -4.23 2.42
C GLY A 93 -2.71 -3.50 2.69
N GLY A 94 -2.97 -2.29 2.17
CA GLY A 94 -4.20 -1.56 2.47
C GLY A 94 -4.57 -0.43 1.50
N PHE A 95 -5.86 -0.33 1.21
CA PHE A 95 -6.45 0.78 0.46
C PHE A 95 -6.85 1.92 1.39
N TYR A 96 -6.89 3.18 0.90
CA TYR A 96 -7.23 4.32 1.76
C TYR A 96 -8.63 4.19 2.38
N THR A 97 -9.58 3.56 1.69
CA THR A 97 -10.93 3.30 2.22
C THR A 97 -10.91 2.28 3.37
N GLU A 98 -10.13 1.21 3.25
CA GLU A 98 -9.96 0.21 4.32
C GLU A 98 -9.35 0.83 5.59
N ILE A 99 -8.37 1.72 5.42
CA ILE A 99 -7.72 2.43 6.54
C ILE A 99 -8.68 3.44 7.18
N ALA A 100 -9.42 4.19 6.36
CA ALA A 100 -10.41 5.14 6.86
C ALA A 100 -11.54 4.44 7.60
N ASP A 101 -12.08 3.34 7.06
CA ASP A 101 -13.12 2.54 7.71
C ASP A 101 -12.60 1.89 9.02
N TYR A 102 -11.34 1.48 9.05
CA TYR A 102 -10.69 0.98 10.26
C TYR A 102 -10.61 2.06 11.35
N LEU A 103 -10.17 3.27 10.98
CA LEU A 103 -10.14 4.41 11.88
C LEU A 103 -11.55 4.81 12.34
N GLU A 104 -12.54 4.80 11.44
CA GLU A 104 -13.93 5.14 11.74
C GLU A 104 -14.56 4.24 12.80
N LYS A 105 -14.24 2.95 12.76
CA LYS A 105 -14.70 1.96 13.74
C LYS A 105 -13.91 1.98 15.05
N GLY A 106 -12.69 2.50 15.04
CA GLY A 106 -11.79 2.51 16.19
C GLY A 106 -11.80 3.81 17.00
N LEU A 107 -12.02 4.95 16.34
CA LEU A 107 -11.93 6.27 16.96
C LEU A 107 -13.22 6.69 17.65
N ASN A 108 -13.09 7.51 18.70
CA ASN A 108 -14.20 8.33 19.16
C ASN A 108 -14.25 9.63 18.33
N LYS A 109 -15.14 9.67 17.33
CA LYS A 109 -15.24 10.79 16.37
C LYS A 109 -15.53 12.14 17.03
N ASP A 110 -16.20 12.14 18.17
CA ASP A 110 -16.55 13.36 18.91
C ASP A 110 -15.32 14.09 19.47
N ASN A 111 -14.16 13.43 19.53
CA ASN A 111 -12.91 14.04 19.97
C ASN A 111 -12.30 14.98 18.92
N PHE A 112 -12.77 14.94 17.67
CA PHE A 112 -12.18 15.69 16.56
C PHE A 112 -13.16 16.70 15.99
N SER A 113 -12.81 17.99 16.07
CA SER A 113 -13.64 19.08 15.55
C SER A 113 -12.80 20.34 15.38
N PRO A 114 -13.31 21.39 14.69
CA PRO A 114 -12.62 22.69 14.64
C PRO A 114 -12.29 23.25 16.04
N SER A 115 -13.11 22.94 17.05
CA SER A 115 -12.90 23.40 18.44
C SER A 115 -11.98 22.51 19.27
N LYS A 116 -11.82 21.24 18.90
CA LYS A 116 -11.04 20.24 19.65
C LYS A 116 -9.70 19.89 18.98
N GLY A 117 -9.51 20.29 17.72
CA GLY A 117 -8.37 19.93 16.90
C GLY A 117 -8.70 18.78 15.93
N PRO A 118 -7.94 18.66 14.83
CA PRO A 118 -8.06 17.57 13.86
C PRO A 118 -7.31 16.30 14.31
N LEU A 119 -7.73 15.14 13.81
CA LEU A 119 -6.86 13.97 13.75
C LEU A 119 -5.68 14.25 12.79
N ASP A 120 -4.43 14.16 13.26
CA ASP A 120 -3.24 14.39 12.43
C ASP A 120 -2.72 13.07 11.85
N VAL A 121 -3.07 12.79 10.59
CA VAL A 121 -2.61 11.60 9.89
C VAL A 121 -1.37 11.91 9.06
N CYS A 122 -0.26 11.24 9.35
CA CYS A 122 1.00 11.36 8.63
C CYS A 122 1.24 10.10 7.77
N VAL A 123 1.05 10.23 6.46
CA VAL A 123 1.32 9.17 5.49
C VAL A 123 2.81 9.17 5.14
N GLU A 124 3.59 8.38 5.88
CA GLU A 124 5.05 8.26 5.73
C GLU A 124 5.40 7.11 4.77
N ILE A 125 4.88 7.19 3.55
CA ILE A 125 5.16 6.28 2.44
C ILE A 125 5.72 7.06 1.24
N CYS A 126 6.39 6.37 0.33
CA CYS A 126 6.84 6.95 -0.94
C CYS A 126 5.66 7.53 -1.74
N SER A 127 5.76 8.79 -2.18
CA SER A 127 4.78 9.46 -3.05
C SER A 127 3.32 9.53 -2.56
N GLY A 128 3.03 9.30 -1.28
CA GLY A 128 1.65 9.30 -0.76
C GLY A 128 0.87 10.62 -0.91
N GLY A 129 1.55 11.75 -1.13
CA GLY A 129 0.94 13.07 -1.36
C GLY A 129 0.83 13.47 -2.84
N LYS A 130 1.26 12.63 -3.79
CA LYS A 130 1.26 12.97 -5.22
C LYS A 130 0.08 12.32 -5.94
N GLY A 131 -0.56 13.02 -6.89
CA GLY A 131 -1.55 12.42 -7.79
C GLY A 131 -2.66 13.36 -8.23
N GLY A 132 -2.87 13.51 -9.54
CA GLY A 132 -3.85 14.45 -10.11
C GLY A 132 -3.47 15.91 -9.88
N GLU A 133 -4.14 16.84 -10.54
CA GLU A 133 -3.89 18.28 -10.37
C GLU A 133 -4.01 18.72 -8.90
N HIS A 134 -3.01 19.47 -8.41
CA HIS A 134 -2.89 19.88 -7.01
C HIS A 134 -2.91 18.70 -6.01
N GLY A 135 -2.59 17.49 -6.47
CA GLY A 135 -2.59 16.28 -5.67
C GLY A 135 -3.98 15.77 -5.26
N LYS A 136 -5.07 16.20 -5.91
CA LYS A 136 -6.46 15.81 -5.58
C LYS A 136 -6.74 14.30 -5.62
N ASN A 137 -5.99 13.56 -6.44
CA ASN A 137 -6.10 12.12 -6.59
C ASN A 137 -5.03 11.37 -5.79
N SER A 138 -4.21 12.06 -4.99
CA SER A 138 -3.21 11.42 -4.14
C SER A 138 -3.87 10.55 -3.08
N PHE A 139 -3.09 9.61 -2.52
CA PHE A 139 -3.53 8.78 -1.41
C PHE A 139 -3.93 9.66 -0.20
N ALA A 140 -3.09 10.64 0.16
CA ALA A 140 -3.34 11.54 1.27
C ALA A 140 -4.59 12.42 1.06
N ALA A 141 -4.79 12.97 -0.14
CA ALA A 141 -5.99 13.76 -0.46
C ALA A 141 -7.26 12.92 -0.46
N SER A 142 -7.20 11.70 -1.02
CA SER A 142 -8.32 10.77 -1.06
C SER A 142 -8.70 10.30 0.35
N LEU A 143 -7.70 9.96 1.17
CA LEU A 143 -7.89 9.61 2.58
C LEU A 143 -8.52 10.77 3.35
N HIS A 144 -7.99 11.98 3.21
CA HIS A 144 -8.54 13.18 3.87
C HIS A 144 -9.99 13.44 3.46
N ALA A 145 -10.28 13.39 2.16
CA ALA A 145 -11.63 13.62 1.65
C ALA A 145 -12.61 12.56 2.20
N TYR A 146 -12.23 11.28 2.13
CA TYR A 146 -13.10 10.20 2.60
C TYR A 146 -13.30 10.22 4.13
N LEU A 147 -12.26 10.52 4.92
CA LEU A 147 -12.36 10.77 6.36
C LEU A 147 -13.38 11.89 6.66
N GLY A 148 -13.36 12.98 5.89
CA GLY A 148 -14.34 14.06 6.02
C GLY A 148 -15.77 13.62 5.70
N LYS A 149 -15.96 12.83 4.64
CA LYS A 149 -17.28 12.27 4.24
C LYS A 149 -17.87 11.34 5.31
N ILE A 150 -17.04 10.62 6.05
CA ILE A 150 -17.46 9.72 7.14
C ILE A 150 -17.47 10.40 8.53
N GLY A 151 -17.26 11.72 8.57
CA GLY A 151 -17.46 12.56 9.76
C GLY A 151 -16.24 12.74 10.65
N ILE A 152 -15.03 12.46 10.19
CA ILE A 152 -13.79 12.62 10.96
C ILE A 152 -13.09 13.91 10.53
N PHE A 153 -13.04 14.88 11.43
CA PHE A 153 -12.26 16.11 11.22
C PHE A 153 -10.76 15.79 11.32
N SER A 154 -10.03 15.98 10.23
CA SER A 154 -8.64 15.52 10.11
C SER A 154 -7.79 16.48 9.28
N LYS A 155 -6.48 16.32 9.40
CA LYS A 155 -5.47 16.79 8.44
C LYS A 155 -4.64 15.58 8.01
N VAL A 156 -4.35 15.47 6.72
CA VAL A 156 -3.59 14.32 6.20
C VAL A 156 -2.37 14.83 5.46
N THR A 157 -1.19 14.42 5.94
CA THR A 157 0.09 14.82 5.36
C THR A 157 0.66 13.68 4.52
N GLY A 158 1.04 13.97 3.27
CA GLY A 158 1.66 13.02 2.36
C GLY A 158 3.06 13.45 1.91
N ARG A 159 3.88 12.48 1.48
CA ARG A 159 5.18 12.72 0.84
C ARG A 159 5.03 12.85 -0.67
N MET A 160 5.71 13.83 -1.27
CA MET A 160 5.73 14.02 -2.72
C MET A 160 6.83 13.23 -3.42
N SER A 161 7.84 12.82 -2.65
CA SER A 161 9.06 12.15 -3.13
C SER A 161 9.12 10.71 -2.65
N ILE A 162 10.08 9.96 -3.20
CA ILE A 162 10.44 8.64 -2.67
C ILE A 162 11.11 8.84 -1.32
N LEU A 163 10.64 8.12 -0.31
CA LEU A 163 11.28 8.07 1.00
C LEU A 163 12.48 7.12 0.91
N TRP A 164 13.60 7.59 1.43
CA TRP A 164 14.80 6.79 1.62
C TRP A 164 15.06 6.68 3.12
N LEU A 165 15.18 5.44 3.58
CA LEU A 165 15.26 5.12 5.00
C LEU A 165 16.48 4.25 5.21
N ASP A 166 17.40 4.74 6.01
CA ASP A 166 18.48 3.95 6.58
C ASP A 166 18.17 3.79 8.07
N HIS A 167 17.81 2.58 8.48
CA HIS A 167 17.38 2.30 9.86
C HIS A 167 18.46 2.66 10.88
N ASN A 168 19.75 2.59 10.51
CA ASN A 168 20.86 2.92 11.40
C ASN A 168 20.96 4.42 11.70
N THR A 169 20.49 5.25 10.78
CA THR A 169 20.57 6.72 10.90
C THR A 169 19.20 7.38 11.08
N LEU A 170 18.11 6.63 10.94
CA LEU A 170 16.74 7.15 10.96
C LEU A 170 16.40 7.88 12.27
N SER A 171 16.86 7.38 13.41
CA SER A 171 16.65 7.98 14.73
C SER A 171 17.31 9.37 14.86
N ASN A 172 18.50 9.52 14.29
CA ASN A 172 19.34 10.71 14.44
C ASN A 172 19.10 11.74 13.33
N SER A 173 19.12 11.26 12.09
CA SER A 173 19.09 12.06 10.87
C SER A 173 17.67 12.21 10.31
N GLY A 174 16.76 11.28 10.66
CA GLY A 174 15.41 11.26 10.13
C GLY A 174 15.34 10.74 8.69
N ALA A 175 14.11 10.58 8.17
CA ALA A 175 13.89 10.09 6.82
C ALA A 175 14.50 11.04 5.77
N GLN A 176 15.11 10.47 4.74
CA GLN A 176 15.57 11.17 3.55
C GLN A 176 14.54 11.03 2.43
N THR A 177 14.68 11.88 1.43
CA THR A 177 13.89 11.85 0.22
C THR A 177 14.81 11.89 -0.97
N VAL A 178 14.41 11.20 -2.03
CA VAL A 178 15.11 11.22 -3.32
C VAL A 178 14.10 11.57 -4.41
N ASN A 179 14.57 12.31 -5.42
CA ASN A 179 13.74 12.61 -6.57
C ASN A 179 13.34 11.30 -7.27
N ARG A 180 12.03 11.12 -7.54
CA ARG A 180 11.49 9.89 -8.16
C ARG A 180 12.09 9.62 -9.53
N ALA A 181 12.40 10.65 -10.33
CA ALA A 181 13.00 10.50 -11.65
C ALA A 181 14.40 9.88 -11.55
N TYR A 182 15.21 10.41 -10.64
CA TYR A 182 16.53 9.89 -10.36
C TYR A 182 16.45 8.46 -9.82
N TYR A 183 15.59 8.22 -8.83
CA TYR A 183 15.37 6.89 -8.28
C TYR A 183 14.89 5.88 -9.33
N GLY A 184 13.90 6.24 -10.14
CA GLY A 184 13.40 5.37 -11.22
C GLY A 184 14.49 5.03 -12.24
N MET A 185 15.35 6.00 -12.58
CA MET A 185 16.49 5.77 -13.47
C MET A 185 17.55 4.86 -12.84
N THR A 186 17.91 5.06 -11.56
CA THR A 186 18.88 4.18 -10.90
C THR A 186 18.35 2.76 -10.76
N GLN A 187 17.06 2.60 -10.44
CA GLN A 187 16.42 1.28 -10.41
C GLN A 187 16.40 0.62 -11.81
N ALA A 188 16.00 1.34 -12.85
CA ALA A 188 15.94 0.81 -14.21
C ALA A 188 17.32 0.38 -14.77
N LEU A 189 18.38 1.05 -14.33
CA LEU A 189 19.76 0.76 -14.74
C LEU A 189 20.52 -0.12 -13.75
N ASN A 190 19.88 -0.57 -12.67
CA ASN A 190 20.51 -1.31 -11.57
C ASN A 190 21.76 -0.60 -11.01
N LEU A 191 21.64 0.71 -10.79
CA LEU A 191 22.69 1.56 -10.23
C LEU A 191 22.39 1.91 -8.76
N PRO A 192 23.42 2.11 -7.93
CA PRO A 192 23.22 2.61 -6.58
C PRO A 192 22.67 4.05 -6.61
N VAL A 193 21.87 4.39 -5.59
CA VAL A 193 21.45 5.77 -5.35
C VAL A 193 22.61 6.53 -4.72
N GLU A 194 23.07 7.60 -5.36
CA GLU A 194 24.17 8.41 -4.84
C GLU A 194 23.72 9.21 -3.60
N ALA A 195 24.54 9.19 -2.55
CA ALA A 195 24.24 9.85 -1.28
C ALA A 195 23.98 11.37 -1.43
N GLU A 196 24.63 12.03 -2.39
CA GLU A 196 24.45 13.46 -2.68
C GLU A 196 23.05 13.83 -3.21
N LYS A 197 22.27 12.83 -3.68
CA LYS A 197 20.89 13.02 -4.16
C LYS A 197 19.84 12.81 -3.07
N LEU A 198 20.28 12.48 -1.85
CA LEU A 198 19.40 12.26 -0.70
C LEU A 198 19.25 13.55 0.09
N HIS A 199 18.00 13.90 0.40
CA HIS A 199 17.66 15.14 1.09
C HIS A 199 16.65 14.90 2.22
N HIS A 200 16.96 15.31 3.45
CA HIS A 200 16.06 15.13 4.60
C HIS A 200 14.74 15.92 4.51
N GLN A 201 14.78 17.08 3.86
CA GLN A 201 13.67 18.03 3.78
C GLN A 201 13.73 18.78 2.44
N ALA A 202 13.69 18.06 1.32
CA ALA A 202 13.73 18.72 0.02
C ALA A 202 12.53 19.69 -0.12
N PRO A 203 12.71 20.84 -0.80
CA PRO A 203 11.60 21.73 -1.13
C PRO A 203 10.45 20.95 -1.79
N ARG A 204 9.21 21.25 -1.41
CA ARG A 204 8.01 20.59 -1.93
C ARG A 204 7.98 19.06 -1.79
N SER A 205 8.73 18.49 -0.84
CA SER A 205 8.73 17.03 -0.62
C SER A 205 7.65 16.53 0.34
N LYS A 206 6.93 17.44 1.01
CA LYS A 206 5.82 17.12 1.94
C LYS A 206 4.68 18.11 1.78
N VAL A 207 3.45 17.62 1.72
CA VAL A 207 2.22 18.40 1.53
C VAL A 207 1.17 17.96 2.55
N THR A 208 0.40 18.91 3.07
CA THR A 208 -0.71 18.63 4.00
C THR A 208 -2.03 19.03 3.35
N TYR A 209 -2.99 18.11 3.39
CA TYR A 209 -4.37 18.32 3.00
C TYR A 209 -5.23 18.59 4.23
N MET A 210 -6.06 19.62 4.16
CA MET A 210 -7.00 19.98 5.21
C MET A 210 -8.22 20.71 4.63
N TRP A 211 -9.27 20.85 5.42
CA TRP A 211 -10.40 21.71 5.09
C TRP A 211 -10.02 23.18 5.27
N ASP A 212 -10.41 24.04 4.33
CA ASP A 212 -10.09 25.47 4.36
C ASP A 212 -10.72 26.13 5.60
N PRO A 213 -9.95 26.83 6.45
CA PRO A 213 -10.51 27.53 7.62
C PRO A 213 -11.54 28.62 7.27
N THR A 214 -11.46 29.19 6.07
CA THR A 214 -12.35 30.23 5.56
C THR A 214 -13.54 29.67 4.79
N GLU A 215 -13.36 28.52 4.13
CA GLU A 215 -14.39 27.79 3.38
C GLU A 215 -14.39 26.31 3.79
N SER A 216 -14.94 26.00 4.98
CA SER A 216 -14.79 24.70 5.67
C SER A 216 -15.23 23.44 4.90
N GLU A 217 -15.88 23.61 3.76
CA GLU A 217 -16.32 22.54 2.88
C GLU A 217 -15.32 22.22 1.76
N HIS A 218 -14.34 23.11 1.52
CA HIS A 218 -13.35 22.97 0.45
C HIS A 218 -12.05 22.39 0.98
N GLN A 219 -11.50 21.41 0.28
CA GLN A 219 -10.18 20.89 0.57
C GLN A 219 -9.11 21.77 -0.06
N ILE A 220 -8.11 22.13 0.75
CA ILE A 220 -6.90 22.82 0.32
C ILE A 220 -5.67 21.96 0.56
N ARG A 221 -4.60 22.26 -0.18
CA ARG A 221 -3.25 21.76 0.08
C ARG A 221 -2.36 22.89 0.57
N ILE A 222 -1.46 22.61 1.51
CA ILE A 222 -0.48 23.57 2.03
C ILE A 222 0.89 22.92 2.23
N ASP A 223 1.92 23.76 2.34
CA ASP A 223 3.28 23.32 2.67
C ASP A 223 3.37 22.84 4.12
N SER A 224 3.65 21.54 4.30
CA SER A 224 3.77 20.92 5.62
C SER A 224 4.96 21.42 6.43
N TYR A 225 6.06 21.79 5.77
CA TYR A 225 7.26 22.27 6.45
C TYR A 225 7.02 23.67 7.01
N ARG A 226 6.38 24.53 6.23
CA ARG A 226 5.95 25.85 6.68
C ARG A 226 4.97 25.77 7.85
N SER A 227 3.97 24.90 7.74
CA SER A 227 3.00 24.66 8.83
C SER A 227 3.70 24.19 10.11
N SER A 228 4.63 23.23 9.98
CA SER A 228 5.43 22.76 11.12
C SER A 228 6.33 23.83 11.74
N LEU A 229 6.85 24.78 10.94
CA LEU A 229 7.64 25.90 11.45
C LEU A 229 6.76 26.92 12.18
N PHE A 230 5.55 27.16 11.66
CA PHE A 230 4.57 28.02 12.32
C PHE A 230 4.21 27.50 13.71
N ASP A 231 3.88 26.21 13.83
CA ASP A 231 3.57 25.58 15.13
C ASP A 231 4.75 25.68 16.11
N GLU A 232 5.98 25.45 15.63
CA GLU A 232 7.20 25.58 16.45
C GLU A 232 7.42 27.03 16.90
N PHE A 233 7.18 28.00 16.03
CA PHE A 233 7.28 29.42 16.35
C PHE A 233 6.21 29.90 17.34
N ILE A 234 4.95 29.49 17.20
CA ILE A 234 3.87 29.92 18.11
C ILE A 234 4.18 29.52 19.55
N ARG A 235 4.66 28.29 19.79
CA ARG A 235 5.07 27.83 21.12
C ARG A 235 6.22 28.67 21.69
N LEU A 236 7.22 28.98 20.86
CA LEU A 236 8.34 29.82 21.28
C LEU A 236 7.88 31.26 21.56
N LYS A 237 7.00 31.82 20.72
CA LYS A 237 6.40 33.14 20.90
C LYS A 237 5.66 33.24 22.24
N GLU A 238 4.85 32.24 22.60
CA GLU A 238 4.14 32.21 23.88
C GLU A 238 5.12 32.25 25.07
N LYS A 239 6.18 31.43 25.01
CA LYS A 239 7.24 31.46 26.03
C LYS A 239 7.97 32.80 26.11
N ILE A 240 8.33 33.36 24.96
CA ILE A 240 8.96 34.69 24.88
C ILE A 240 8.07 35.75 25.54
N LEU A 241 6.78 35.77 25.20
CA LEU A 241 5.83 36.75 25.75
C LEU A 241 5.60 36.57 27.25
N ALA A 242 5.54 35.32 27.73
CA ALA A 242 5.42 35.03 29.16
C ALA A 242 6.61 35.55 29.98
N ASN A 243 7.81 35.54 29.39
CA ASN A 243 9.05 35.99 30.05
C ASN A 243 9.45 37.43 29.68
N ALA A 244 8.73 38.08 28.76
CA ALA A 244 9.06 39.42 28.28
C ALA A 244 9.05 40.46 29.40
N HIS A 245 8.19 40.27 30.42
CA HIS A 245 8.05 41.17 31.57
C HIS A 245 9.33 41.40 32.37
N ASP A 246 10.20 40.39 32.45
CA ASP A 246 11.45 40.43 33.22
C ASP A 246 12.66 40.88 32.37
N LEU A 247 12.46 41.06 31.06
CA LEU A 247 13.50 41.43 30.13
C LEU A 247 13.55 42.96 29.94
N LYS A 248 14.74 43.54 29.98
CA LYS A 248 14.99 44.95 29.62
C LYS A 248 14.97 45.15 28.08
N ILE A 249 13.95 44.65 27.41
CA ILE A 249 13.80 44.70 25.96
C ILE A 249 12.73 45.74 25.58
N ASN A 250 12.88 46.35 24.39
CA ASN A 250 11.85 47.21 23.82
C ASN A 250 10.65 46.37 23.36
N TYR A 251 9.57 46.35 24.13
CA TYR A 251 8.34 45.61 23.84
C TYR A 251 7.72 45.92 22.48
N THR A 252 7.81 47.17 22.01
CA THR A 252 7.21 47.54 20.72
C THR A 252 7.97 46.85 19.58
N GLU A 253 9.30 46.81 19.69
CA GLU A 253 10.13 46.18 18.67
C GLU A 253 10.06 44.66 18.73
N LEU A 254 10.09 44.08 19.94
CA LEU A 254 9.84 42.66 20.16
C LEU A 254 8.50 42.22 19.54
N HIS A 255 7.43 42.96 19.83
CA HIS A 255 6.10 42.64 19.30
C HIS A 255 6.05 42.74 17.77
N ARG A 256 6.70 43.75 17.16
CA ARG A 256 6.80 43.87 15.70
C ARG A 256 7.56 42.71 15.08
N LEU A 257 8.70 42.29 15.65
CA LEU A 257 9.48 41.15 15.17
C LEU A 257 8.68 39.86 15.24
N LEU A 258 8.02 39.60 16.37
CA LEU A 258 7.19 38.40 16.55
C LEU A 258 6.03 38.37 15.55
N LEU A 259 5.30 39.48 15.37
CA LEU A 259 4.22 39.57 14.37
C LEU A 259 4.74 39.38 12.94
N LYS A 260 5.91 39.94 12.63
CA LYS A 260 6.50 39.83 11.29
C LYS A 260 6.85 38.37 10.95
N ILE A 261 7.39 37.63 11.91
CA ILE A 261 7.65 36.19 11.76
C ILE A 261 6.33 35.42 11.64
N GLU A 262 5.36 35.71 12.50
CA GLU A 262 4.03 35.07 12.52
C GLU A 262 3.30 35.21 11.18
N PHE A 263 3.19 36.45 10.66
CA PHE A 263 2.55 36.71 9.37
C PHE A 263 3.34 36.07 8.22
N SER A 264 4.67 36.12 8.28
CA SER A 264 5.51 35.49 7.27
C SER A 264 5.36 33.98 7.27
N LEU A 265 5.15 33.31 8.41
CA LEU A 265 4.96 31.86 8.46
C LEU A 265 3.50 31.45 8.17
N SER A 266 2.50 32.26 8.52
CA SER A 266 1.08 31.93 8.35
C SER A 266 0.51 32.21 6.94
N ASP A 267 1.09 33.13 6.16
CA ASP A 267 0.56 33.48 4.83
C ASP A 267 0.90 32.45 3.73
N HIS A 268 0.20 31.33 3.71
CA HIS A 268 0.42 30.28 2.70
C HIS A 268 0.11 30.72 1.26
N THR A 269 -0.44 31.92 1.01
CA THR A 269 -0.79 32.38 -0.36
C THR A 269 0.39 32.87 -1.17
N ARG A 270 1.54 33.11 -0.53
CA ARG A 270 2.74 33.67 -1.17
C ARG A 270 3.99 32.84 -0.90
N PRO A 271 4.99 32.88 -1.81
CA PRO A 271 6.32 32.35 -1.54
C PRO A 271 6.89 32.87 -0.22
N LEU A 272 7.56 32.00 0.53
CA LEU A 272 8.16 32.34 1.81
C LEU A 272 9.42 33.20 1.61
N ASP A 273 9.48 34.37 2.26
CA ASP A 273 10.72 35.17 2.32
C ASP A 273 11.63 34.62 3.42
N VAL A 274 12.51 33.70 3.03
CA VAL A 274 13.41 32.99 3.93
C VAL A 274 14.47 33.93 4.53
N GLU A 275 14.96 34.89 3.76
CA GLU A 275 15.99 35.84 4.23
C GLU A 275 15.40 36.82 5.25
N LEU A 276 14.15 37.23 5.04
CA LEU A 276 13.43 38.02 6.02
C LEU A 276 13.28 37.27 7.35
N LEU A 277 12.87 36.00 7.32
CA LEU A 277 12.72 35.19 8.52
C LEU A 277 14.03 35.01 9.28
N LYS A 278 15.12 34.69 8.57
CA LYS A 278 16.46 34.59 9.15
C LYS A 278 16.89 35.89 9.81
N SER A 279 16.70 37.03 9.14
CA SER A 279 17.06 38.33 9.69
C SER A 279 16.28 38.65 10.97
N CYS A 280 14.97 38.36 11.01
CA CYS A 280 14.15 38.61 12.19
C CYS A 280 14.53 37.71 13.37
N LEU A 281 14.80 36.43 13.12
CA LEU A 281 15.25 35.51 14.17
C LEU A 281 16.64 35.87 14.70
N GLN A 282 17.55 36.29 13.83
CA GLN A 282 18.88 36.74 14.26
C GLN A 282 18.76 37.97 15.16
N THR A 283 17.93 38.95 14.78
CA THR A 283 17.69 40.13 15.64
C THR A 283 17.11 39.73 16.99
N LEU A 284 16.14 38.80 17.03
CA LEU A 284 15.63 38.27 18.31
C LEU A 284 16.73 37.58 19.11
N ALA A 285 17.56 36.73 18.49
CA ALA A 285 18.65 36.06 19.18
C ALA A 285 19.69 37.05 19.74
N ASP A 286 20.00 38.12 19.01
CA ASP A 286 20.94 39.16 19.43
C ASP A 286 20.36 40.00 20.59
N ASP A 287 19.09 40.42 20.48
CA ASP A 287 18.39 41.19 21.51
C ASP A 287 18.32 40.40 22.82
N PHE A 288 18.04 39.09 22.72
CA PHE A 288 18.07 38.21 23.86
C PHE A 288 19.52 38.06 24.37
N SER A 289 20.52 37.75 23.54
CA SER A 289 21.91 37.57 23.98
C SER A 289 22.51 38.73 24.80
N GLN A 290 22.01 39.97 24.64
CA GLN A 290 22.45 41.14 25.40
C GLN A 290 21.82 41.30 26.79
N VAL A 291 20.72 40.58 27.08
CA VAL A 291 19.89 40.76 28.28
C VAL A 291 19.92 39.53 29.20
N LEU A 292 20.46 38.40 28.74
CA LEU A 292 20.36 37.10 29.44
C LEU A 292 21.49 36.86 30.45
N GLU A 293 21.20 37.09 31.73
CA GLU A 293 21.81 36.34 32.83
C GLU A 293 20.70 35.45 33.46
N GLY A 294 20.95 34.14 33.67
CA GLY A 294 20.01 33.19 34.28
C GLY A 294 19.62 31.97 33.41
N ASN A 295 19.03 30.94 34.04
CA ASN A 295 18.81 29.60 33.45
C ASN A 295 17.62 29.53 32.44
N GLU A 296 16.51 30.22 32.70
CA GLU A 296 15.34 30.26 31.79
C GLU A 296 15.63 31.06 30.51
N ASN A 297 16.50 32.05 30.67
CA ASN A 297 17.02 32.90 29.62
C ASN A 297 17.90 32.14 28.61
N GLU A 298 18.74 31.21 29.08
CA GLU A 298 19.51 30.29 28.23
C GLU A 298 18.62 29.31 27.46
N THR A 299 17.48 28.91 28.05
CA THR A 299 16.52 28.02 27.41
C THR A 299 15.85 28.68 26.19
N ILE A 300 15.43 29.94 26.32
CA ILE A 300 14.85 30.71 25.20
C ILE A 300 15.88 30.88 24.07
N ARG A 301 17.15 31.15 24.40
CA ARG A 301 18.22 31.25 23.40
C ARG A 301 18.38 29.93 22.63
N TYR A 302 18.47 28.82 23.34
CA TYR A 302 18.57 27.50 22.72
C TYR A 302 17.38 27.20 21.79
N GLU A 303 16.16 27.57 22.19
CA GLU A 303 14.97 27.37 21.37
C GLU A 303 14.94 28.29 20.13
N LEU A 304 15.44 29.54 20.23
CA LEU A 304 15.62 30.44 19.09
C LEU A 304 16.66 29.90 18.10
N GLU A 305 17.80 29.42 18.59
CA GLU A 305 18.84 28.77 17.78
C GLU A 305 18.27 27.52 17.08
N HIS A 306 17.54 26.68 17.82
CA HIS A 306 16.89 25.50 17.25
C HIS A 306 15.85 25.86 16.18
N LEU A 307 15.05 26.92 16.38
CA LEU A 307 14.11 27.40 15.37
C LEU A 307 14.84 27.93 14.13
N ASN A 308 15.96 28.65 14.30
CA ASN A 308 16.78 29.13 13.19
C ASN A 308 17.34 27.96 12.37
N ASP A 309 17.87 26.92 13.03
CA ASP A 309 18.31 25.67 12.40
C ASP A 309 17.17 24.94 11.70
N ALA A 310 15.96 24.98 12.26
CA ALA A 310 14.77 24.42 11.62
C ALA A 310 14.41 25.21 10.35
N ILE A 311 14.43 26.55 10.39
CA ILE A 311 14.18 27.40 9.22
C ILE A 311 15.19 27.11 8.12
N GLN A 312 16.49 27.01 8.44
CA GLN A 312 17.50 26.69 7.44
C GLN A 312 17.25 25.37 6.70
N ARG A 313 16.64 24.38 7.38
CA ARG A 313 16.36 23.06 6.82
C ARG A 313 14.99 22.94 6.17
N LYS A 314 13.97 23.64 6.67
CA LYS A 314 12.55 23.49 6.31
C LYS A 314 11.99 24.65 5.47
N ALA A 315 12.52 25.86 5.62
CA ALA A 315 11.98 27.06 4.99
C ALA A 315 12.54 27.22 3.57
N HIS A 316 11.64 27.21 2.59
CA HIS A 316 12.03 27.34 1.19
C HIS A 316 11.10 28.33 0.48
N ALA A 317 11.68 29.27 -0.28
CA ALA A 317 10.92 30.17 -1.14
C ALA A 317 10.08 29.41 -2.18
N ASN A 318 10.60 28.25 -2.61
CA ASN A 318 9.95 27.37 -3.59
C ASN A 318 9.03 26.32 -2.92
N GLY A 319 8.57 26.52 -1.69
CA GLY A 319 7.58 25.66 -1.02
C GLY A 319 6.20 25.66 -1.72
N PHE A 320 5.25 24.90 -1.19
CA PHE A 320 3.86 24.95 -1.68
C PHE A 320 3.17 26.23 -1.24
N ILE A 321 2.49 26.88 -2.18
CA ILE A 321 1.45 27.86 -1.86
C ILE A 321 0.11 27.14 -1.65
N VAL A 322 -0.78 27.76 -0.87
CA VAL A 322 -2.14 27.24 -0.66
C VAL A 322 -2.89 27.23 -1.98
N GLU A 323 -3.47 26.07 -2.30
CA GLU A 323 -4.27 25.88 -3.49
C GLU A 323 -5.45 24.95 -3.18
N ALA A 324 -6.61 25.25 -3.75
CA ALA A 324 -7.78 24.38 -3.67
C ALA A 324 -7.56 23.13 -4.52
N THR A 325 -7.94 21.96 -3.98
CA THR A 325 -7.83 20.69 -4.72
C THR A 325 -9.05 20.43 -5.61
N GLY A 326 -10.14 21.18 -5.37
CA GLY A 326 -11.44 20.99 -6.03
C GLY A 326 -12.31 19.90 -5.42
N LEU A 327 -11.86 19.25 -4.34
CA LEU A 327 -12.66 18.30 -3.57
C LEU A 327 -13.49 19.01 -2.51
N HIS A 328 -14.73 18.58 -2.37
CA HIS A 328 -15.66 19.07 -1.36
C HIS A 328 -16.04 17.98 -0.35
N LYS A 329 -16.27 18.42 0.89
CA LYS A 329 -16.73 17.54 1.96
C LYS A 329 -18.12 16.95 1.69
N SER A 330 -18.95 17.69 0.95
CA SER A 330 -20.29 17.27 0.52
C SER A 330 -20.31 16.45 -0.78
N ASP A 331 -19.16 16.19 -1.40
CA ASP A 331 -19.09 15.34 -2.59
C ASP A 331 -19.65 13.94 -2.29
N PRO A 332 -20.41 13.34 -3.21
CA PRO A 332 -20.89 11.97 -3.02
C PRO A 332 -19.71 11.01 -2.84
N LYS A 333 -19.99 9.89 -2.18
CA LYS A 333 -19.04 8.78 -2.12
C LYS A 333 -18.73 8.31 -3.54
N LEU A 334 -17.46 8.09 -3.83
CA LEU A 334 -17.04 7.43 -5.08
C LEU A 334 -17.48 5.95 -5.05
N PRO A 335 -17.60 5.26 -6.20
CA PRO A 335 -18.01 3.85 -6.22
C PRO A 335 -17.14 2.92 -5.33
N ILE A 336 -15.83 3.19 -5.26
CA ILE A 336 -14.88 2.47 -4.39
C ILE A 336 -15.02 2.77 -2.89
N GLU A 337 -15.74 3.84 -2.54
CA GLU A 337 -16.02 4.29 -1.16
C GLU A 337 -17.38 3.79 -0.64
N GLU A 338 -18.20 3.17 -1.50
CA GLU A 338 -19.54 2.69 -1.13
C GLU A 338 -19.52 1.36 -0.35
N LYS A 339 -18.47 0.57 -0.53
CA LYS A 339 -18.29 -0.75 0.09
C LYS A 339 -16.81 -1.04 0.31
N SER A 340 -16.52 -2.06 1.11
CA SER A 340 -15.13 -2.41 1.39
C SER A 340 -14.39 -2.82 0.12
N PHE A 341 -13.08 -2.57 0.05
CA PHE A 341 -12.28 -2.91 -1.12
C PHE A 341 -12.29 -4.41 -1.44
N ALA A 342 -12.36 -5.26 -0.40
CA ALA A 342 -12.55 -6.69 -0.57
C ALA A 342 -13.90 -7.03 -1.26
N GLU A 343 -14.99 -6.34 -0.92
CA GLU A 343 -16.29 -6.53 -1.59
C GLU A 343 -16.27 -6.09 -3.05
N VAL A 344 -15.51 -5.04 -3.38
CA VAL A 344 -15.28 -4.67 -4.79
C VAL A 344 -14.65 -5.82 -5.58
N ILE A 345 -13.74 -6.58 -4.97
CA ILE A 345 -13.12 -7.75 -5.59
C ILE A 345 -14.08 -8.96 -5.60
N TYR A 346 -14.82 -9.21 -4.52
CA TYR A 346 -15.81 -10.31 -4.49
C TYR A 346 -16.92 -10.13 -5.53
N ASP A 347 -17.29 -8.89 -5.82
CA ASP A 347 -18.33 -8.57 -6.80
C ASP A 347 -17.85 -8.68 -8.25
N LEU A 348 -16.60 -9.07 -8.49
CA LEU A 348 -16.15 -9.42 -9.82
C LEU A 348 -16.96 -10.62 -10.34
N PRO A 349 -17.60 -10.52 -11.51
CA PRO A 349 -18.50 -11.58 -12.00
C PRO A 349 -17.86 -12.96 -12.04
N VAL A 350 -16.58 -13.03 -12.41
CA VAL A 350 -15.82 -14.29 -12.48
C VAL A 350 -15.51 -14.88 -11.11
N LEU A 351 -15.17 -14.08 -10.09
CA LEU A 351 -14.94 -14.60 -8.74
C LEU A 351 -16.26 -15.00 -8.07
N LYS A 352 -17.29 -14.16 -8.21
CA LYS A 352 -18.63 -14.49 -7.72
C LYS A 352 -19.12 -15.81 -8.30
N ARG A 353 -18.90 -16.04 -9.61
CA ARG A 353 -19.31 -17.28 -10.24
C ARG A 353 -18.53 -18.49 -9.73
N MET A 354 -17.24 -18.35 -9.45
CA MET A 354 -16.43 -19.42 -8.86
C MET A 354 -16.94 -19.80 -7.46
N ASP A 355 -17.31 -18.81 -6.65
CA ASP A 355 -17.89 -19.00 -5.31
C ASP A 355 -19.24 -19.74 -5.36
N GLU A 356 -20.10 -19.35 -6.32
CA GLU A 356 -21.37 -20.04 -6.60
C GLU A 356 -21.13 -21.49 -7.01
N ILE A 357 -20.15 -21.75 -7.87
CA ILE A 357 -19.79 -23.12 -8.30
C ILE A 357 -19.37 -23.96 -7.10
N ALA A 358 -18.47 -23.46 -6.25
CA ALA A 358 -18.02 -24.17 -5.06
C ALA A 358 -19.18 -24.49 -4.10
N SER A 359 -20.10 -23.53 -3.91
CA SER A 359 -21.30 -23.71 -3.09
C SER A 359 -22.21 -24.81 -3.64
N LEU A 360 -22.50 -24.79 -4.94
CA LEU A 360 -23.31 -25.81 -5.61
C LEU A 360 -22.67 -27.20 -5.54
N LEU A 361 -21.34 -27.30 -5.70
CA LEU A 361 -20.62 -28.58 -5.58
C LEU A 361 -20.70 -29.15 -4.16
N LYS A 362 -20.63 -28.29 -3.14
CA LYS A 362 -20.79 -28.66 -1.73
C LYS A 362 -22.21 -29.17 -1.45
N GLU A 363 -23.23 -28.50 -1.99
CA GLU A 363 -24.64 -28.91 -1.86
C GLU A 363 -24.93 -30.27 -2.53
N GLN A 364 -24.29 -30.55 -3.67
CA GLN A 364 -24.44 -31.84 -4.35
C GLN A 364 -23.93 -33.03 -3.52
N GLY A 365 -22.98 -32.81 -2.59
CA GLY A 365 -22.49 -33.82 -1.64
C GLY A 365 -21.69 -34.99 -2.22
N ASN A 366 -21.51 -35.02 -3.54
CA ASN A 366 -20.92 -36.17 -4.25
C ASN A 366 -19.50 -35.90 -4.76
N ILE A 367 -18.95 -34.71 -4.45
CA ILE A 367 -17.63 -34.26 -4.90
C ILE A 367 -16.62 -34.51 -3.77
N PRO A 368 -15.45 -35.12 -4.06
CA PRO A 368 -14.38 -35.28 -3.09
C PRO A 368 -13.96 -33.94 -2.45
N GLN A 369 -13.74 -33.94 -1.13
CA GLN A 369 -13.33 -32.74 -0.39
C GLN A 369 -12.04 -32.13 -0.96
N GLU A 370 -11.08 -32.96 -1.38
CA GLU A 370 -9.83 -32.52 -2.02
C GLU A 370 -10.06 -31.61 -3.24
N ILE A 371 -11.13 -31.85 -4.02
CA ILE A 371 -11.47 -31.01 -5.17
C ILE A 371 -12.06 -29.67 -4.70
N LEU A 372 -12.91 -29.69 -3.67
CA LEU A 372 -13.44 -28.46 -3.06
C LEU A 372 -12.30 -27.61 -2.46
N ASP A 373 -11.30 -28.25 -1.85
CA ASP A 373 -10.12 -27.58 -1.29
C ASP A 373 -9.26 -26.93 -2.39
N ILE A 374 -9.09 -27.58 -3.56
CA ILE A 374 -8.36 -27.01 -4.71
C ILE A 374 -9.10 -25.79 -5.29
N ILE A 375 -10.42 -25.88 -5.45
CA ILE A 375 -11.23 -24.78 -6.00
C ILE A 375 -11.22 -23.60 -5.01
N GLY A 376 -11.54 -23.88 -3.75
CA GLY A 376 -11.76 -22.89 -2.73
C GLY A 376 -13.05 -22.08 -2.92
N SER A 377 -13.24 -21.11 -2.05
CA SER A 377 -14.40 -20.22 -2.04
C SER A 377 -14.06 -18.92 -1.29
N LYS A 378 -15.02 -18.01 -1.21
CA LYS A 378 -14.92 -16.81 -0.36
C LYS A 378 -14.57 -17.14 1.09
N GLU A 379 -15.04 -18.28 1.61
CA GLU A 379 -14.79 -18.72 2.99
C GLU A 379 -13.34 -19.18 3.20
N THR A 380 -12.67 -19.70 2.16
CA THR A 380 -11.31 -20.27 2.21
C THR A 380 -10.25 -19.37 1.57
N LYS A 381 -10.54 -18.08 1.41
CA LYS A 381 -9.67 -17.08 0.73
C LYS A 381 -8.27 -16.89 1.33
N GLY A 382 -7.98 -17.45 2.50
CA GLY A 382 -6.68 -17.39 3.18
C GLY A 382 -5.86 -18.68 3.09
N GLU A 383 -6.34 -19.65 2.31
CA GLU A 383 -5.69 -20.96 2.12
C GLU A 383 -5.03 -21.04 0.73
N ASP A 384 -4.18 -22.04 0.49
CA ASP A 384 -3.60 -22.29 -0.84
C ASP A 384 -4.63 -22.97 -1.76
N ASN A 385 -5.50 -22.16 -2.34
CA ASN A 385 -6.49 -22.60 -3.32
C ASN A 385 -6.66 -21.60 -4.48
N CYS A 386 -7.33 -22.06 -5.54
CA CYS A 386 -7.47 -21.31 -6.77
C CYS A 386 -8.27 -20.01 -6.57
N TYR A 387 -9.33 -20.03 -5.76
CA TYR A 387 -10.12 -18.83 -5.41
C TYR A 387 -9.28 -17.79 -4.68
N ALA A 388 -8.57 -18.19 -3.62
CA ALA A 388 -7.71 -17.34 -2.81
C ALA A 388 -6.60 -16.71 -3.66
N HIS A 389 -5.99 -17.50 -4.55
CA HIS A 389 -5.01 -17.01 -5.50
C HIS A 389 -5.60 -15.92 -6.42
N PHE A 390 -6.74 -16.18 -7.03
CA PHE A 390 -7.40 -15.22 -7.93
C PHE A 390 -7.83 -13.95 -7.21
N PHE A 391 -8.35 -14.07 -5.98
CA PHE A 391 -8.69 -12.93 -5.13
C PHE A 391 -7.46 -12.08 -4.81
N THR A 392 -6.39 -12.69 -4.30
CA THR A 392 -5.15 -12.01 -3.93
C THR A 392 -4.48 -11.37 -5.15
N THR A 393 -4.51 -12.05 -6.28
CA THR A 393 -4.00 -11.51 -7.55
C THR A 393 -4.82 -10.31 -8.02
N ALA A 394 -6.15 -10.40 -7.98
CA ALA A 394 -7.04 -9.28 -8.31
C ALA A 394 -6.75 -8.06 -7.42
N ARG A 395 -6.59 -8.28 -6.11
CA ARG A 395 -6.23 -7.25 -5.14
C ARG A 395 -4.94 -6.52 -5.52
N LYS A 396 -3.91 -7.25 -5.95
CA LYS A 396 -2.60 -6.68 -6.31
C LYS A 396 -2.62 -5.92 -7.65
N HIS A 397 -3.58 -6.19 -8.56
CA HIS A 397 -3.58 -5.65 -9.94
C HIS A 397 -4.71 -4.69 -10.28
N ILE A 398 -5.67 -4.48 -9.38
CA ILE A 398 -6.80 -3.61 -9.64
C ILE A 398 -6.35 -2.15 -9.81
N ILE A 399 -6.73 -1.53 -10.91
CA ILE A 399 -6.48 -0.10 -11.16
C ILE A 399 -7.65 0.70 -10.65
N ARG A 400 -7.38 1.67 -9.77
CA ARG A 400 -8.32 2.73 -9.44
C ARG A 400 -8.26 3.83 -10.50
N GLN A 401 -9.39 4.12 -11.13
CA GLN A 401 -9.60 5.31 -11.96
C GLN A 401 -9.94 6.51 -11.08
N HIS A 402 -9.71 7.73 -11.59
CA HIS A 402 -9.93 8.96 -10.82
C HIS A 402 -11.39 9.18 -10.38
N ASN A 403 -12.35 8.68 -11.17
CA ASN A 403 -13.78 8.67 -10.83
C ASN A 403 -14.15 7.60 -9.77
N GLY A 404 -13.16 6.87 -9.24
CA GLY A 404 -13.37 5.80 -8.27
C GLY A 404 -13.88 4.48 -8.85
N THR A 405 -13.94 4.32 -10.17
CA THR A 405 -14.18 3.00 -10.77
C THR A 405 -12.90 2.16 -10.74
N THR A 406 -13.05 0.84 -10.75
CA THR A 406 -11.92 -0.08 -10.75
C THR A 406 -11.88 -0.92 -12.02
N ASN A 407 -10.68 -1.11 -12.57
CA ASN A 407 -10.44 -2.00 -13.70
C ASN A 407 -9.51 -3.13 -13.30
N ILE A 408 -9.72 -4.31 -13.89
CA ILE A 408 -8.85 -5.47 -13.71
C ILE A 408 -8.34 -5.93 -15.07
N PRO A 409 -7.06 -6.33 -15.16
CA PRO A 409 -6.49 -6.78 -16.43
C PRO A 409 -7.24 -7.98 -17.01
N GLU A 410 -7.49 -7.98 -18.32
CA GLU A 410 -8.11 -9.12 -19.02
C GLU A 410 -7.28 -10.41 -18.87
N SER A 411 -5.95 -10.28 -18.76
CA SER A 411 -5.03 -11.38 -18.48
C SER A 411 -5.36 -12.12 -17.19
N LEU A 412 -6.08 -11.49 -16.26
CA LEU A 412 -6.58 -12.09 -15.03
C LEU A 412 -8.04 -12.56 -15.12
N ILE A 413 -8.90 -11.83 -15.84
CA ILE A 413 -10.33 -12.18 -15.99
C ILE A 413 -10.54 -13.42 -16.88
N LYS A 414 -9.80 -13.50 -18.00
CA LYS A 414 -9.91 -14.61 -18.95
C LYS A 414 -9.60 -16.00 -18.35
N PRO A 415 -8.50 -16.21 -17.58
CA PRO A 415 -8.24 -17.52 -16.98
C PRO A 415 -9.30 -17.89 -15.93
N MET A 416 -9.77 -16.95 -15.11
CA MET A 416 -10.87 -17.19 -14.16
C MET A 416 -12.15 -17.67 -14.89
N ALA A 417 -12.50 -17.04 -16.01
CA ALA A 417 -13.67 -17.41 -16.80
C ALA A 417 -13.55 -18.82 -17.40
N ILE A 418 -12.37 -19.17 -17.92
CA ILE A 418 -12.11 -20.52 -18.46
C ILE A 418 -12.20 -21.58 -17.36
N VAL A 419 -11.59 -21.31 -16.19
CA VAL A 419 -11.68 -22.18 -15.00
C VAL A 419 -13.12 -22.40 -14.59
N ASN A 420 -13.93 -21.35 -14.47
CA ASN A 420 -15.35 -21.47 -14.12
C ASN A 420 -16.10 -22.37 -15.12
N LYS A 421 -15.92 -22.13 -16.42
CA LYS A 421 -16.59 -22.91 -17.47
C LYS A 421 -16.19 -24.39 -17.43
N MET A 422 -14.92 -24.67 -17.11
CA MET A 422 -14.41 -26.03 -16.94
C MET A 422 -15.07 -26.72 -15.74
N LEU A 423 -15.11 -26.06 -14.58
CA LEU A 423 -15.72 -26.58 -13.37
C LEU A 423 -17.23 -26.83 -13.57
N GLU A 424 -17.95 -25.89 -14.17
CA GLU A 424 -19.38 -26.04 -14.46
C GLU A 424 -19.68 -27.24 -15.34
N THR A 425 -18.96 -27.34 -16.47
CA THR A 425 -19.23 -28.37 -17.47
C THR A 425 -18.89 -29.76 -16.95
N VAL A 426 -17.76 -29.88 -16.25
CA VAL A 426 -17.26 -31.19 -15.81
C VAL A 426 -17.97 -31.63 -14.53
N LEU A 427 -18.04 -30.74 -13.53
CA LEU A 427 -18.41 -31.09 -12.17
C LEU A 427 -19.88 -30.78 -11.81
N LEU A 428 -20.51 -29.78 -12.43
CA LEU A 428 -21.89 -29.38 -12.07
C LEU A 428 -22.97 -29.90 -13.02
N ASP A 429 -22.69 -29.91 -14.32
CA ASP A 429 -23.69 -30.23 -15.35
C ASP A 429 -23.95 -31.75 -15.42
N ASN A 430 -24.76 -32.28 -14.52
CA ASN A 430 -25.03 -33.72 -14.42
C ASN A 430 -25.88 -34.27 -15.57
N ASP A 431 -26.59 -33.41 -16.31
CA ASP A 431 -27.47 -33.81 -17.42
C ASP A 431 -26.70 -33.99 -18.73
N LYS A 432 -25.51 -33.38 -18.85
CA LYS A 432 -24.69 -33.45 -20.05
C LYS A 432 -24.00 -34.82 -20.21
N PRO A 433 -24.12 -35.49 -21.37
CA PRO A 433 -23.47 -36.77 -21.62
C PRO A 433 -21.95 -36.72 -21.46
N LEU A 434 -21.34 -37.80 -20.95
CA LEU A 434 -19.89 -37.89 -20.70
C LEU A 434 -19.03 -37.54 -21.94
N ASN A 435 -19.46 -37.95 -23.14
CA ASN A 435 -18.74 -37.65 -24.38
C ASN A 435 -18.76 -36.14 -24.71
N GLU A 436 -19.87 -35.45 -24.44
CA GLU A 436 -19.96 -34.01 -24.62
C GLU A 436 -19.13 -33.26 -23.57
N LYS A 437 -19.17 -33.71 -22.30
CA LYS A 437 -18.29 -33.17 -21.24
C LYS A 437 -16.82 -33.26 -21.64
N LYS A 438 -16.39 -34.42 -22.16
CA LYS A 438 -15.01 -34.64 -22.64
C LYS A 438 -14.66 -33.75 -23.83
N ALA A 439 -15.57 -33.57 -24.77
CA ALA A 439 -15.33 -32.71 -25.93
C ALA A 439 -15.09 -31.25 -25.50
N ILE A 440 -15.97 -30.71 -24.65
CA ILE A 440 -15.85 -29.33 -24.14
C ILE A 440 -14.61 -29.22 -23.24
N PHE A 441 -14.35 -30.18 -22.36
CA PHE A 441 -13.16 -30.17 -21.52
C PHE A 441 -11.88 -30.15 -22.37
N ASN A 442 -11.80 -30.95 -23.43
CA ASN A 442 -10.64 -30.98 -24.32
C ASN A 442 -10.47 -29.68 -25.12
N GLU A 443 -11.57 -29.03 -25.52
CA GLU A 443 -11.56 -27.70 -26.14
C GLU A 443 -10.98 -26.66 -25.17
N LEU A 444 -11.53 -26.58 -23.95
CA LEU A 444 -11.07 -25.64 -22.92
C LEU A 444 -9.63 -25.92 -22.50
N LYS A 445 -9.24 -27.19 -22.35
CA LYS A 445 -7.86 -27.59 -22.09
C LYS A 445 -6.93 -27.19 -23.24
N GLY A 446 -7.41 -27.25 -24.47
CA GLY A 446 -6.68 -26.75 -25.64
C GLY A 446 -6.42 -25.24 -25.55
N GLU A 447 -7.45 -24.45 -25.24
CA GLU A 447 -7.32 -23.00 -25.03
C GLU A 447 -6.33 -22.68 -23.89
N ILE A 448 -6.42 -23.39 -22.77
CA ILE A 448 -5.49 -23.25 -21.64
C ILE A 448 -4.06 -23.56 -22.06
N ASN A 449 -3.83 -24.66 -22.78
CA ASN A 449 -2.49 -25.05 -23.19
C ASN A 449 -1.86 -24.03 -24.17
N ILE A 450 -2.69 -23.35 -24.97
CA ILE A 450 -2.22 -22.31 -25.88
C ILE A 450 -1.88 -21.05 -25.09
N ASP A 451 -2.80 -20.56 -24.25
CA ASP A 451 -2.70 -19.22 -23.65
C ASP A 451 -2.01 -19.20 -22.27
N TYR A 452 -2.05 -20.31 -21.53
CA TYR A 452 -1.64 -20.42 -20.12
C TYR A 452 -0.69 -21.60 -19.87
N SER A 453 0.15 -21.90 -20.87
CA SER A 453 1.34 -22.73 -20.69
C SER A 453 2.59 -21.86 -20.48
N PRO A 454 3.55 -22.24 -19.61
CA PRO A 454 4.71 -21.43 -19.28
C PRO A 454 5.81 -21.45 -20.38
N THR A 455 5.40 -21.43 -21.65
CA THR A 455 6.30 -21.31 -22.79
C THR A 455 6.97 -19.94 -22.83
N LEU A 456 8.11 -19.86 -23.53
CA LEU A 456 8.81 -18.59 -23.73
C LEU A 456 7.90 -17.53 -24.39
N PHE A 457 7.08 -17.93 -25.36
CA PHE A 457 6.16 -17.02 -26.06
C PHE A 457 5.14 -16.40 -25.10
N ASN A 458 4.46 -17.21 -24.29
CA ASN A 458 3.44 -16.71 -23.36
C ASN A 458 4.06 -15.89 -22.21
N LYS A 459 5.24 -16.27 -21.72
CA LYS A 459 6.01 -15.46 -20.77
C LYS A 459 6.32 -14.07 -21.34
N CYS A 460 6.76 -14.01 -22.61
CA CYS A 460 6.98 -12.73 -23.29
C CYS A 460 5.68 -11.94 -23.47
N ALA A 461 4.57 -12.60 -23.83
CA ALA A 461 3.27 -11.95 -23.98
C ALA A 461 2.78 -11.35 -22.65
N ALA A 462 2.89 -12.09 -21.54
CA ALA A 462 2.56 -11.61 -20.21
C ALA A 462 3.44 -10.42 -19.80
N TRP A 463 4.74 -10.50 -20.09
CA TRP A 463 5.68 -9.41 -19.83
C TRP A 463 5.34 -8.15 -20.64
N ILE A 464 5.04 -8.28 -21.94
CA ILE A 464 4.61 -7.16 -22.80
C ILE A 464 3.28 -6.57 -22.33
N ALA A 465 2.33 -7.40 -21.89
CA ALA A 465 1.07 -6.92 -21.32
C ALA A 465 1.32 -6.07 -20.07
N GLY A 466 2.18 -6.54 -19.16
CA GLY A 466 2.60 -5.78 -17.98
C GLY A 466 3.34 -4.49 -18.34
N LEU A 467 4.17 -4.51 -19.40
CA LEU A 467 4.85 -3.32 -19.92
C LEU A 467 3.84 -2.27 -20.40
N MET A 468 2.90 -2.68 -21.26
CA MET A 468 1.89 -1.77 -21.82
C MET A 468 0.99 -1.20 -20.73
N PHE A 469 0.63 -2.05 -19.78
CA PHE A 469 -0.14 -1.65 -18.60
C PHE A 469 0.62 -0.64 -17.73
N GLY A 470 1.90 -0.87 -17.46
CA GLY A 470 2.71 0.06 -16.68
C GLY A 470 2.97 1.39 -17.38
N LEU A 471 3.09 1.38 -18.71
CA LEU A 471 3.13 2.61 -19.50
C LEU A 471 1.81 3.38 -19.40
N GLN A 472 0.67 2.71 -19.55
CA GLN A 472 -0.65 3.34 -19.43
C GLN A 472 -0.85 3.96 -18.04
N LEU A 473 -0.42 3.24 -17.00
CA LEU A 473 -0.52 3.71 -15.62
C LEU A 473 0.34 4.96 -15.39
N ALA A 474 1.62 4.92 -15.75
CA ALA A 474 2.50 6.08 -15.63
C ALA A 474 2.05 7.26 -16.51
N PHE A 475 1.40 7.00 -17.64
CA PHE A 475 0.80 8.04 -18.47
C PHE A 475 -0.43 8.68 -17.82
N ASN A 476 -1.27 7.91 -17.13
CA ASN A 476 -2.38 8.47 -16.36
C ASN A 476 -1.89 9.32 -15.17
N GLU A 477 -0.69 9.03 -14.66
CA GLU A 477 -0.02 9.82 -13.61
C GLU A 477 0.60 11.15 -14.11
N ARG A 478 0.58 11.43 -15.42
CA ARG A 478 1.26 12.58 -16.07
C ARG A 478 0.87 13.97 -15.55
N HIS A 479 -0.23 14.09 -14.82
CA HIS A 479 -0.86 15.38 -14.52
C HIS A 479 -0.04 16.30 -13.59
N GLU A 480 1.09 15.84 -13.03
CA GLU A 480 1.97 16.66 -12.18
C GLU A 480 3.48 16.44 -12.41
N THR A 481 3.89 15.66 -13.40
CA THR A 481 5.31 15.40 -13.68
C THR A 481 5.77 16.26 -14.86
N ASN A 482 6.84 17.02 -14.67
CA ASN A 482 7.56 17.57 -15.82
C ASN A 482 8.05 16.42 -16.73
N LEU A 483 8.35 16.69 -17.99
CA LEU A 483 8.81 15.67 -18.95
C LEU A 483 10.01 14.85 -18.42
N THR A 484 10.88 15.49 -17.65
CA THR A 484 12.04 14.86 -17.01
C THR A 484 11.68 13.86 -15.89
N GLU A 485 10.53 14.03 -15.23
CA GLU A 485 9.98 13.08 -14.26
C GLU A 485 9.12 11.99 -14.92
N LEU A 486 8.41 12.33 -16.00
CA LEU A 486 7.54 11.40 -16.69
C LEU A 486 8.31 10.26 -17.36
N ILE A 487 9.42 10.56 -18.05
CA ILE A 487 10.17 9.58 -18.83
C ILE A 487 10.73 8.44 -17.94
N PRO A 488 11.47 8.71 -16.86
CA PRO A 488 11.96 7.63 -15.99
C PRO A 488 10.83 6.88 -15.29
N ASN A 489 9.73 7.56 -14.96
CA ASN A 489 8.57 6.91 -14.33
C ASN A 489 7.86 5.95 -15.29
N LEU A 490 7.80 6.27 -16.59
CA LEU A 490 7.29 5.38 -17.62
C LEU A 490 8.09 4.08 -17.66
N PHE A 491 9.42 4.17 -17.69
CA PHE A 491 10.28 2.98 -17.72
C PHE A 491 10.24 2.18 -16.42
N PHE A 492 10.30 2.84 -15.26
CA PHE A 492 10.24 2.17 -13.97
C PHE A 492 8.91 1.43 -13.78
N SER A 493 7.79 2.12 -13.99
CA SER A 493 6.46 1.51 -13.83
C SER A 493 6.24 0.36 -14.80
N ALA A 494 6.66 0.53 -16.06
CA ALA A 494 6.64 -0.53 -17.06
C ALA A 494 7.47 -1.73 -16.62
N TYR A 495 8.73 -1.54 -16.20
CA TYR A 495 9.60 -2.62 -15.76
C TYR A 495 9.02 -3.40 -14.57
N THR A 496 8.64 -2.69 -13.50
CA THR A 496 8.09 -3.30 -12.29
C THR A 496 6.82 -4.09 -12.59
N LEU A 497 5.90 -3.52 -13.37
CA LEU A 497 4.65 -4.19 -13.71
C LEU A 497 4.83 -5.35 -14.69
N SER A 498 5.85 -5.30 -15.56
CA SER A 498 6.17 -6.43 -16.45
C SER A 498 6.62 -7.67 -15.69
N SER A 499 7.53 -7.50 -14.72
CA SER A 499 7.99 -8.59 -13.85
C SER A 499 6.82 -9.13 -13.02
N TYR A 500 6.02 -8.24 -12.45
CA TYR A 500 4.90 -8.63 -11.61
C TYR A 500 3.80 -9.39 -12.39
N TYR A 501 3.51 -8.99 -13.63
CA TYR A 501 2.62 -9.73 -14.53
C TYR A 501 3.17 -11.10 -14.92
N LEU A 502 4.49 -11.21 -15.10
CA LEU A 502 5.13 -12.49 -15.40
C LEU A 502 4.99 -13.47 -14.23
N ASP A 503 5.27 -13.02 -13.01
CA ASP A 503 5.12 -13.85 -11.80
C ASP A 503 3.66 -14.29 -11.62
N THR A 504 2.72 -13.36 -11.84
CA THR A 504 1.28 -13.61 -11.78
C THR A 504 0.83 -14.63 -12.82
N PHE A 505 1.31 -14.49 -14.06
CA PHE A 505 1.04 -15.44 -15.12
C PHE A 505 1.53 -16.84 -14.75
N LEU A 506 2.78 -16.95 -14.26
CA LEU A 506 3.35 -18.22 -13.84
C LEU A 506 2.53 -18.90 -12.75
N TYR A 507 2.11 -18.14 -11.74
CA TYR A 507 1.31 -18.67 -10.65
C TYR A 507 -0.12 -19.02 -11.09
N THR A 508 -0.70 -18.25 -12.02
CA THR A 508 -1.98 -18.57 -12.66
C THR A 508 -1.89 -19.91 -13.42
N CYS A 509 -0.81 -20.15 -14.16
CA CYS A 509 -0.59 -21.41 -14.87
C CYS A 509 -0.63 -22.61 -13.92
N GLU A 510 0.00 -22.51 -12.75
CA GLU A 510 0.01 -23.56 -11.74
C GLU A 510 -1.41 -23.87 -11.22
N GLN A 511 -2.18 -22.84 -10.89
CA GLN A 511 -3.54 -23.03 -10.35
C GLN A 511 -4.51 -23.58 -11.40
N VAL A 512 -4.40 -23.11 -12.65
CA VAL A 512 -5.17 -23.64 -13.77
C VAL A 512 -4.81 -25.10 -14.05
N GLU A 513 -3.54 -25.49 -13.91
CA GLU A 513 -3.10 -26.89 -14.04
C GLU A 513 -3.71 -27.78 -12.95
N LYS A 514 -3.70 -27.34 -11.68
CA LYS A 514 -4.34 -28.06 -10.56
C LYS A 514 -5.82 -28.36 -10.85
N ILE A 515 -6.58 -27.35 -11.30
CA ILE A 515 -8.00 -27.50 -11.65
C ILE A 515 -8.18 -28.42 -12.86
N THR A 516 -7.36 -28.26 -13.90
CA THR A 516 -7.42 -29.08 -15.12
C THR A 516 -7.20 -30.55 -14.80
N ASN A 517 -6.25 -30.85 -13.90
CA ASN A 517 -5.98 -32.21 -13.44
C ASN A 517 -7.15 -32.77 -12.62
N ALA A 518 -7.69 -32.01 -11.66
CA ALA A 518 -8.86 -32.42 -10.89
C ALA A 518 -10.08 -32.73 -11.77
N CYS A 519 -10.35 -31.91 -12.78
CA CYS A 519 -11.42 -32.15 -13.74
C CYS A 519 -11.15 -33.39 -14.61
N SER A 520 -9.91 -33.56 -15.08
CA SER A 520 -9.49 -34.74 -15.85
C SER A 520 -9.69 -36.03 -15.05
N ASP A 521 -9.29 -36.05 -13.79
CA ASP A 521 -9.40 -37.24 -12.94
C ASP A 521 -10.85 -37.55 -12.58
N THR A 522 -11.69 -36.53 -12.41
CA THR A 522 -13.14 -36.71 -12.27
C THR A 522 -13.76 -37.33 -13.53
N LEU A 523 -13.39 -36.86 -14.73
CA LEU A 523 -13.87 -37.43 -15.98
C LEU A 523 -13.46 -38.91 -16.15
N LYS A 524 -12.24 -39.28 -15.72
CA LYS A 524 -11.79 -40.68 -15.72
C LYS A 524 -12.59 -41.54 -14.74
N ALA A 525 -12.90 -41.02 -13.55
CA ALA A 525 -13.68 -41.72 -12.55
C ALA A 525 -15.14 -41.99 -12.99
N LEU A 526 -15.68 -41.14 -13.86
CA LEU A 526 -17.01 -41.30 -14.47
C LEU A 526 -17.02 -42.33 -15.62
N GLU A 527 -15.87 -42.83 -16.08
CA GLU A 527 -15.82 -43.87 -17.10
C GLU A 527 -16.28 -45.21 -16.52
N PRO A 528 -17.15 -45.96 -17.22
CA PRO A 528 -17.47 -47.32 -16.81
C PRO A 528 -16.18 -48.14 -16.79
N PRO A 529 -15.98 -49.04 -15.80
CA PRO A 529 -14.80 -49.88 -15.74
C PRO A 529 -14.68 -50.64 -17.05
N CYS A 530 -13.55 -50.45 -17.73
CA CYS A 530 -13.24 -51.13 -18.97
C CYS A 530 -13.35 -52.64 -18.70
N ARG A 531 -14.45 -53.28 -19.11
CA ARG A 531 -14.50 -54.74 -19.20
C ARG A 531 -13.40 -55.09 -20.18
N LYS A 532 -12.28 -55.62 -19.69
CA LYS A 532 -11.34 -56.36 -20.54
C LYS A 532 -12.19 -57.35 -21.32
N SER A 533 -12.39 -57.10 -22.60
CA SER A 533 -13.02 -58.04 -23.49
C SER A 533 -12.13 -59.28 -23.45
N ILE A 534 -12.59 -60.34 -22.79
CA ILE A 534 -12.06 -61.66 -23.05
C ILE A 534 -12.43 -61.92 -24.50
N SER A 535 -11.44 -61.76 -25.38
CA SER A 535 -11.54 -62.16 -26.79
C SER A 535 -11.99 -63.62 -26.82
N PRO A 536 -13.04 -64.00 -27.58
CA PRO A 536 -13.47 -65.40 -27.70
C PRO A 536 -12.47 -66.29 -28.47
N LEU A 537 -11.30 -65.78 -28.88
CA LEU A 537 -10.39 -66.46 -29.81
C LEU A 537 -9.36 -67.38 -29.16
N SER A 538 -9.41 -67.66 -27.85
CA SER A 538 -8.50 -68.65 -27.23
C SER A 538 -9.07 -70.08 -27.15
N PHE A 539 -10.25 -70.37 -27.73
CA PHE A 539 -10.86 -71.71 -27.67
C PHE A 539 -10.40 -72.70 -28.76
N PHE A 540 -9.54 -72.29 -29.69
CA PHE A 540 -8.97 -73.21 -30.70
C PHE A 540 -7.49 -72.93 -30.92
N ALA A 541 -6.65 -73.53 -30.08
CA ALA A 541 -5.30 -73.92 -30.46
C ALA A 541 -4.96 -75.27 -29.81
N PRO A 542 -4.43 -76.26 -30.55
CA PRO A 542 -4.23 -77.61 -30.03
C PRO A 542 -3.07 -77.64 -29.04
N GLN A 543 -3.23 -78.43 -27.98
CA GLN A 543 -2.14 -78.82 -27.08
C GLN A 543 -1.01 -79.47 -27.89
N LYS A 544 0.19 -78.91 -27.80
CA LYS A 544 1.43 -79.63 -28.05
C LYS A 544 2.20 -79.67 -26.75
N ASP A 545 2.24 -80.87 -26.18
CA ASP A 545 3.24 -81.27 -25.19
C ASP A 545 4.64 -81.12 -25.78
N GLU A 546 5.55 -80.53 -25.01
CA GLU A 546 6.95 -80.94 -24.99
C GLU A 546 7.60 -80.49 -23.67
N THR A 547 7.78 -81.48 -22.79
CA THR A 547 8.64 -81.43 -21.61
C THR A 547 10.13 -81.42 -21.98
N LYS A 548 10.94 -80.57 -21.30
CA LYS A 548 12.33 -80.79 -20.79
C LYS A 548 12.89 -79.43 -20.29
N ALA A 549 13.15 -79.19 -19.01
CA ALA A 549 14.19 -79.68 -18.10
C ALA A 549 15.45 -78.77 -18.00
N LEU A 550 15.68 -78.23 -16.78
CA LEU A 550 16.94 -77.89 -16.08
C LEU A 550 17.81 -76.66 -16.51
N ASP A 551 17.71 -75.57 -15.72
CA ASP A 551 18.74 -74.89 -14.84
C ASP A 551 20.21 -74.66 -15.29
N PRO A 552 21.01 -73.78 -14.62
CA PRO A 552 20.79 -72.43 -14.08
C PRO A 552 22.06 -71.50 -14.27
N ALA A 553 22.19 -70.43 -13.44
CA ALA A 553 23.41 -69.62 -13.15
C ALA A 553 23.62 -68.38 -14.09
N ILE A 554 24.03 -67.15 -13.71
CA ILE A 554 24.75 -66.49 -12.60
C ILE A 554 24.35 -64.98 -12.65
N ASP A 555 23.88 -64.38 -11.56
CA ASP A 555 24.58 -63.49 -10.61
C ASP A 555 25.02 -62.11 -11.15
N ASP A 556 24.47 -61.04 -10.56
CA ASP A 556 25.15 -59.83 -10.07
C ASP A 556 24.17 -58.65 -9.85
N LYS A 557 23.90 -58.39 -8.57
CA LYS A 557 23.63 -57.03 -8.02
C LYS A 557 24.99 -56.49 -7.48
N PRO A 558 25.15 -55.26 -6.91
CA PRO A 558 24.23 -54.13 -6.70
C PRO A 558 24.87 -52.75 -7.01
N ASN A 559 24.17 -51.66 -6.62
CA ASN A 559 24.64 -50.35 -6.11
C ASN A 559 24.12 -49.16 -6.94
N ALA A 560 23.18 -48.38 -6.42
CA ALA A 560 23.30 -47.35 -5.38
C ALA A 560 23.72 -45.98 -5.96
N ILE A 561 22.73 -45.09 -5.98
CA ILE A 561 22.76 -43.67 -5.59
C ILE A 561 24.11 -42.95 -5.73
N ILE A 562 24.18 -41.96 -6.62
CA ILE A 562 24.85 -40.67 -6.35
C ILE A 562 24.02 -39.52 -6.96
N LYS A 563 23.78 -38.53 -6.11
CA LYS A 563 23.18 -37.21 -6.31
C LYS A 563 24.31 -36.20 -6.66
N VAL A 564 23.92 -34.97 -7.03
CA VAL A 564 24.72 -33.71 -7.05
C VAL A 564 25.40 -33.46 -8.42
N CYS A 565 25.33 -32.28 -9.07
CA CYS A 565 25.06 -30.91 -8.62
C CYS A 565 23.79 -30.29 -9.21
#